data_AF-A0AAD2DD11-F1
#
_entry.id   AF-A0AAD2DD11-F1
#
_cell.length_a   1.000
_cell.length_b   1.000
_cell.length_c   1.000
_cell.angle_alpha   90.00
_cell.angle_beta   90.00
_cell.angle_gamma   90.00
#
_symmetry.space_group_name_H-M   'P 1'
#
loop_
_entity.id
_entity.type
_entity.pdbx_description
1 polymer ?
#
loop_
_entity_poly.entity_id
_entity_poly.type
_entity_poly.pdbx_seq_one_letter_code
_entity_poly.pdbx_strand_id
1 'polypeptide(L)' 'MIVVQWIAFIYMILCAVAEFVKIFSDKEIAGRIASFIVCVLDLLIIIILFNTIFGSL' A
#
# COMPACT_ATOMS: atom_id res chain seq x y z
N MET A 1 -1.20 -21.37 -6.13
CA MET A 1 -1.67 -19.98 -6.36
C MET A 1 -1.67 -19.13 -5.08
N ILE A 2 -2.09 -19.67 -3.93
CA ILE A 2 -2.17 -18.93 -2.66
C ILE A 2 -0.84 -18.32 -2.18
N VAL A 3 0.29 -19.03 -2.31
CA VAL A 3 1.61 -18.54 -1.85
C VAL A 3 2.05 -17.28 -2.61
N VAL A 4 1.79 -17.21 -3.91
CA VAL A 4 2.14 -16.04 -4.75
C VAL A 4 1.30 -14.82 -4.35
N GLN A 5 0.03 -15.03 -4.00
CA GLN A 5 -0.85 -13.97 -3.51
C GLN A 5 -0.39 -13.41 -2.15
N TRP A 6 0.10 -14.26 -1.25
CA TRP A 6 0.68 -13.83 0.03
C TRP A 6 1.98 -13.02 -0.16
N ILE A 7 2.85 -13.44 -1.08
CA ILE A 7 4.08 -12.68 -1.39
C ILE A 7 3.73 -11.30 -1.96
N ALA A 8 2.77 -11.23 -2.89
CA ALA A 8 2.30 -9.96 -3.43
C ALA A 8 1.67 -9.06 -2.35
N PHE A 9 0.92 -9.65 -1.41
CA PHE A 9 0.32 -8.93 -0.28
C PHE A 9 1.39 -8.31 0.64
N ILE A 10 2.41 -9.08 1.01
CA ILE A 10 3.53 -8.59 1.83
C ILE A 10 4.29 -7.46 1.09
N TYR A 11 4.49 -7.60 -0.22
CA TYR A 11 5.17 -6.59 -1.03
C TYR A 11 4.40 -5.25 -1.06
N MET A 12 3.06 -5.29 -1.20
CA MET A 12 2.23 -4.08 -1.15
C MET A 12 2.27 -3.40 0.22
N ILE A 13 2.29 -4.16 1.32
CA ILE A 13 2.44 -3.59 2.67
C ILE A 13 3.78 -2.85 2.79
N LEU A 14 4.86 -3.44 2.27
CA LEU A 14 6.18 -2.81 2.27
C LEU A 14 6.21 -1.50 1.45
N CYS A 15 5.55 -1.47 0.29
CA CYS A 15 5.40 -0.25 -0.50
C CYS A 15 4.66 0.86 0.27
N ALA A 16 3.51 0.53 0.85
CA ALA A 16 2.72 1.49 1.64
C ALA A 16 3.53 2.07 2.82
N VAL A 17 4.31 1.24 3.52
CA VAL A 17 5.18 1.68 4.61
C VAL A 17 6.31 2.58 4.10
N ALA A 18 6.95 2.25 2.98
CA ALA A 18 8.01 3.07 2.40
C ALA A 18 7.50 4.46 1.99
N GLU A 19 6.27 4.52 1.46
CA GLU A 19 5.63 5.76 1.04
C GLU A 19 5.17 6.60 2.23
N PHE A 20 4.69 5.93 3.30
CA PHE A 20 4.40 6.58 4.56
C PHE A 20 5.64 7.26 5.16
N VAL A 21 6.81 6.59 5.12
CA VAL A 21 8.07 7.18 5.60
C VAL A 21 8.48 8.40 4.76
N LYS A 22 8.23 8.38 3.45
CA LYS A 22 8.46 9.54 2.57
C LYS A 22 7.67 10.77 3.00
N ILE A 23 6.44 10.63 3.48
CA ILE A 23 5.61 11.74 3.98
C ILE A 23 6.28 12.49 5.15
N PHE A 24 7.09 11.81 5.96
CA PHE A 24 7.82 12.44 7.08
C PHE A 24 9.19 12.97 6.67
N SER A 25 9.76 12.44 5.59
CA SER A 25 11.07 12.87 5.09
C SER A 25 10.99 14.08 4.16
N ASP A 26 9.84 14.32 3.53
CA ASP A 26 9.70 15.38 2.54
C ASP A 26 9.46 16.75 3.19
N LYS A 27 10.26 17.75 2.80
CA LYS A 27 10.19 19.11 3.37
C LYS A 27 9.15 19.97 2.65
N GLU A 28 8.75 19.57 1.45
CA GLU A 28 7.75 20.30 0.65
C GLU A 28 6.33 19.78 0.91
N ILE A 29 5.41 20.71 1.16
CA ILE A 29 3.99 20.38 1.43
C ILE A 29 3.36 19.62 0.26
N ALA A 30 3.71 19.99 -0.98
CA ALA A 30 3.21 19.31 -2.18
C ALA A 30 3.69 17.85 -2.27
N GLY A 31 4.96 17.58 -1.94
CA GLY A 31 5.53 16.22 -1.92
C GLY A 31 4.90 15.35 -0.82
N ARG A 32 4.61 15.94 0.35
CA ARG A 32 3.90 15.25 1.44
C ARG A 32 2.46 14.90 1.07
N ILE A 33 1.73 15.82 0.43
CA ILE A 33 0.35 15.57 -0.03
C ILE A 33 0.33 14.49 -1.11
N ALA A 34 1.23 14.55 -2.09
CA ALA A 34 1.34 13.53 -3.13
C ALA A 34 1.62 12.15 -2.51
N SER A 35 2.62 12.05 -1.63
CA SER A 35 2.96 10.80 -0.95
C SER A 35 1.81 10.27 -0.07
N PHE A 36 1.03 11.16 0.55
CA PHE A 36 -0.16 10.77 1.32
C PHE A 36 -1.26 10.18 0.42
N ILE A 37 -1.52 10.80 -0.74
CA ILE A 37 -2.51 10.29 -1.70
C ILE A 37 -2.12 8.89 -2.19
N VAL A 38 -0.85 8.66 -2.53
CA VAL A 38 -0.40 7.34 -2.99
C VAL A 38 -0.48 6.32 -1.85
N CYS A 39 -0.08 6.68 -0.62
CA CYS A 39 -0.20 5.81 0.54
C CYS A 39 -1.66 5.37 0.82
N VAL A 40 -2.63 6.27 0.66
CA VAL A 40 -4.07 5.94 0.82
C VAL A 40 -4.55 5.03 -0.32
N LEU A 41 -4.07 5.26 -1.54
CA LEU A 41 -4.40 4.44 -2.70
C LEU A 41 -3.87 3.00 -2.53
N ASP A 42 -2.61 2.86 -2.09
CA ASP A 42 -1.99 1.58 -1.80
C ASP A 42 -2.76 0.81 -0.71
N LEU A 43 -3.20 1.50 0.34
CA LEU A 43 -4.02 0.90 1.40
C LEU A 43 -5.36 0.36 0.85
N LEU A 44 -6.00 1.12 -0.05
CA LEU A 44 -7.25 0.71 -0.69
C LEU A 44 -7.04 -0.54 -1.57
N ILE A 45 -5.95 -0.57 -2.33
CA ILE A 45 -5.58 -1.72 -3.16
C ILE A 45 -5.35 -2.96 -2.30
N ILE A 46 -4.65 -2.83 -1.17
CA ILE A 46 -4.43 -3.92 -0.21
C ILE A 46 -5.77 -4.48 0.30
N ILE A 47 -6.72 -3.61 0.67
CA ILE A 47 -8.05 -4.03 1.15
C ILE A 47 -8.85 -4.76 0.07
N ILE A 48 -8.81 -4.28 -1.18
CA ILE A 48 -9.50 -4.91 -2.32
C ILE A 48 -8.89 -6.28 -2.63
N LEU A 49 -7.56 -6.37 -2.66
CA LEU A 49 -6.85 -7.63 -2.89
C LEU A 49 -7.14 -8.62 -1.76
N PHE A 50 -7.13 -8.17 -0.51
CA PHE A 50 -7.50 -9.00 0.63
C PHE A 50 -8.91 -9.57 0.48
N ASN A 51 -9.91 -8.72 0.19
CA ASN A 51 -11.29 -9.19 -0.02
C ASN A 51 -11.43 -10.11 -1.24
N THR A 52 -10.63 -9.91 -2.29
CA THR A 52 -10.66 -10.79 -3.47
C THR A 52 -10.05 -12.16 -3.16
N ILE A 53 -8.94 -12.19 -2.41
CA ILE A 53 -8.25 -13.42 -2.02
C ILE A 53 -9.06 -14.21 -0.98
N PHE A 54 -9.63 -13.54 0.03
CA PHE A 54 -10.31 -14.18 1.16
C PHE A 54 -11.82 -14.27 1.02
N GLY A 55 -12.47 -13.38 0.27
CA GLY A 55 -13.91 -13.46 -0.01
C GLY A 55 -14.26 -14.47 -1.10
N SER A 56 -13.26 -15.04 -1.79
CA SER A 56 -13.45 -16.17 -2.73
C SER A 56 -13.06 -17.54 -2.13
N LEU A 57 -12.70 -17.57 -0.84
CA LEU A 57 -12.51 -18.78 -0.01
C LEU A 57 -13.80 -19.10 0.76
#